data_AF-A0A397TJY9-F1
#
_entry.id   AF-A0A397TJY9-F1
#
_cell.length_a   1.000
_cell.length_b   1.000
_cell.length_c   1.000
_cell.angle_alpha   90.00
_cell.angle_beta   90.00
_cell.angle_gamma   90.00
#
_symmetry.space_group_name_H-M   'P 1'
#
loop_
_entity.id
_entity.type
_entity.pdbx_description
1 polymer ?
#
loop_
_entity_poly.entity_id
_entity_poly.type
_entity_poly.pdbx_seq_one_letter_code
_entity_poly.pdbx_strand_id
1 'polypeptide(L)' 'IGSYIVTATYTPTLSDELDIQPGDKVTILVEYDDGWVQGINETRGGTKGVFPRHCVDMSS' A
#
# COMPACT_ATOMS: atom_id res chain seq x y z
N ILE A 1 -12.64 -3.60 -3.25
CA ILE A 1 -11.34 -3.31 -2.61
C ILE A 1 -10.82 -4.63 -2.02
N GLY A 2 -9.58 -5.04 -2.35
CA GLY A 2 -9.03 -6.38 -2.07
C GLY A 2 -7.57 -6.34 -1.65
N SER A 3 -6.93 -7.51 -1.57
CA SER A 3 -5.49 -7.62 -1.29
C SER A 3 -4.69 -7.69 -2.59
N TYR A 4 -3.62 -6.91 -2.64
CA TYR A 4 -2.72 -6.80 -3.79
C TYR A 4 -1.29 -7.07 -3.37
N ILE A 5 -0.46 -7.39 -4.35
CA ILE A 5 0.98 -7.56 -4.15
C ILE A 5 1.67 -6.26 -4.49
N VAL A 6 2.52 -5.82 -3.58
CA VAL A 6 3.40 -4.68 -3.79
C VAL A 6 4.45 -5.07 -4.82
N THR A 7 4.66 -4.20 -5.81
CA THR A 7 5.65 -4.37 -6.89
C THR A 7 6.76 -3.34 -6.84
N ALA A 8 6.59 -2.25 -6.09
CA ALA A 8 7.62 -1.24 -5.86
C ALA A 8 7.76 -0.87 -4.38
N THR A 9 8.99 -0.61 -3.95
CA THR A 9 9.27 -0.15 -2.59
C THR A 9 8.80 1.29 -2.41
N TYR A 10 8.18 1.57 -1.27
CA TYR A 10 7.87 2.92 -0.86
C TYR A 10 8.25 3.10 0.62
N THR A 11 9.14 4.05 0.87
CA THR A 11 9.62 4.39 2.20
C THR A 11 8.89 5.64 2.70
N PRO A 12 8.21 5.56 3.86
CA PRO A 12 7.44 6.67 4.38
C PRO A 12 8.35 7.82 4.82
N THR A 13 7.93 9.03 4.50
CA THR A 13 8.49 10.31 4.92
C THR A 13 7.62 11.01 5.98
N LEU A 14 6.33 10.67 6.04
CA LEU A 14 5.36 11.15 7.01
C LEU A 14 4.86 10.01 7.90
N SER A 15 4.33 10.35 9.07
CA SER A 15 3.81 9.39 10.06
C SER A 15 2.60 8.59 9.59
N ASP A 16 1.82 9.15 8.67
CA ASP A 16 0.60 8.54 8.15
C ASP A 16 0.88 7.63 6.94
N GLU A 17 2.11 7.65 6.43
CA GLU A 17 2.54 6.86 5.28
C GLU A 17 2.92 5.42 5.68
N LEU A 18 2.67 4.46 4.79
CA LEU A 18 2.91 3.04 5.02
C LEU A 18 4.20 2.58 4.33
N ASP A 19 5.10 1.94 5.08
CA ASP A 19 6.23 1.23 4.50
C ASP A 19 5.77 -0.05 3.79
N ILE A 20 6.12 -0.16 2.52
CA ILE A 20 5.79 -1.30 1.66
C ILE A 20 7.00 -1.70 0.82
N GLN A 21 7.18 -3.00 0.63
CA GLN A 21 8.26 -3.56 -0.17
C GLN A 21 7.73 -4.59 -1.17
N PRO A 22 8.39 -4.77 -2.33
CA PRO A 22 7.99 -5.76 -3.31
C PRO A 22 7.82 -7.15 -2.70
N GLY A 23 6.68 -7.77 -2.95
CA GLY A 23 6.30 -9.05 -2.35
C GLY A 23 5.47 -8.94 -1.07
N ASP A 24 5.35 -7.76 -0.46
CA ASP A 24 4.39 -7.53 0.62
C ASP A 24 2.96 -7.67 0.11
N LYS A 25 2.11 -8.23 0.97
CA LYS A 25 0.67 -8.32 0.72
C LYS A 25 -0.01 -7.17 1.44
N VAL A 26 -0.63 -6.29 0.67
CA VAL A 26 -1.34 -5.13 1.21
C VAL A 26 -2.82 -5.20 0.88
N THR A 27 -3.66 -4.91 1.86
CA THR A 27 -5.10 -4.79 1.67
C THR A 27 -5.44 -3.32 1.50
N ILE A 28 -5.94 -2.94 0.32
CA ILE A 28 -6.41 -1.58 0.11
C ILE A 28 -7.75 -1.42 0.84
N LEU A 29 -7.92 -0.28 1.50
CA LEU A 29 -9.14 0.10 2.22
C LEU A 29 -9.85 1.26 1.54
N VAL A 30 -9.08 2.24 1.04
CA VAL A 30 -9.60 3.45 0.40
C VAL A 30 -8.65 3.83 -0.73
N GLU A 31 -9.20 4.30 -1.85
CA GLU A 31 -8.46 4.92 -2.94
C GLU A 31 -8.88 6.40 -3.01
N TYR A 32 -7.90 7.28 -3.15
CA TYR A 32 -8.08 8.72 -3.25
C TYR A 32 -7.85 9.18 -4.69
N ASP A 33 -8.52 10.27 -5.10
CA ASP A 33 -8.46 10.79 -6.47
C ASP A 33 -7.10 11.40 -6.86
N ASP A 34 -6.20 11.60 -5.89
CA ASP A 34 -4.84 12.12 -6.09
C ASP A 34 -3.79 11.02 -6.36
N GLY A 35 -4.23 9.76 -6.48
CA GLY A 35 -3.37 8.62 -6.78
C GLY A 35 -2.80 7.93 -5.54
N TRP A 36 -3.24 8.30 -4.35
CA TRP A 36 -2.90 7.60 -3.10
C TRP A 36 -3.96 6.57 -2.73
N VAL A 37 -3.52 5.58 -1.96
CA VAL A 37 -4.40 4.57 -1.38
C VAL A 37 -4.08 4.44 0.10
N GLN A 38 -5.12 4.25 0.92
CA GLN A 38 -4.97 3.81 2.30
C GLN A 38 -5.09 2.30 2.33
N GLY A 39 -4.14 1.63 2.99
CA GLY A 39 -4.16 0.18 3.12
C GLY A 39 -3.52 -0.34 4.40
N ILE A 40 -3.52 -1.66 4.52
CA ILE A 40 -2.90 -2.41 5.62
C ILE A 40 -1.87 -3.37 5.02
N ASN A 41 -0.63 -3.35 5.52
CA ASN A 41 0.40 -4.31 5.17
C ASN A 41 0.28 -5.56 6.04
N GLU A 42 -0.30 -6.62 5.48
CA GLU A 42 -0.53 -7.89 6.17
C GLU A 42 0.79 -8.61 6.48
N THR A 43 1.80 -8.45 5.62
CA THR A 43 3.11 -9.11 5.77
C THR A 43 3.97 -8.46 6.86
N ARG A 44 3.77 -7.15 7.12
CA ARG A 44 4.55 -6.37 8.08
C ARG A 44 3.84 -6.09 9.40
N GLY A 45 3.11 -7.09 9.90
CA GLY A 45 2.44 -7.01 11.19
C GLY A 45 1.13 -6.24 11.19
N GLY A 46 0.49 -6.07 10.03
CA GLY A 46 -0.82 -5.43 9.92
C GLY A 46 -0.77 -3.92 10.10
N THR A 47 0.34 -3.27 9.71
CA THR A 47 0.48 -1.82 9.81
C THR A 47 -0.43 -1.13 8.81
N LYS A 48 -1.08 -0.04 9.24
CA LYS A 48 -1.99 0.76 8.42
C LYS A 48 -1.31 2.09 8.06
N GLY A 49 -1.50 2.53 6.82
CA GLY A 49 -1.12 3.88 6.40
C GLY A 49 -1.49 4.13 4.93
N VAL A 50 -1.03 5.25 4.39
CA VAL A 50 -1.20 5.61 2.99
C VAL A 50 0.06 5.38 2.18
N PHE A 51 -0.10 5.00 0.92
CA PHE A 51 1.01 4.83 -0.02
C PHE A 51 0.52 5.09 -1.45
N PRO A 52 1.43 5.33 -2.40
CA PRO A 52 1.03 5.55 -3.79
C PRO A 52 0.43 4.31 -4.42
N ARG A 53 -0.70 4.47 -5.13
CA ARG A 53 -1.40 3.37 -5.84
C ARG A 53 -0.48 2.62 -6.81
N HIS A 54 0.47 3.31 -7.43
CA HIS A 54 1.38 2.72 -8.43
C HIS A 54 2.38 1.71 -7.84
N CYS A 55 2.51 1.63 -6.51
CA CYS A 55 3.39 0.67 -5.86
C CYS A 55 2.79 -0.74 -5.81
N VAL A 56 1.50 -0.90 -6.09
CA VAL A 56 0.82 -2.19 -6.18
C VAL A 56 0.36 -2.45 -7.60
N ASP A 57 0.45 -3.70 -8.02
CA ASP A 57 -0.13 -4.10 -9.29
C ASP A 57 -1.62 -4.39 -9.10
N MET A 58 -2.45 -3.53 -9.70
CA MET A 58 -3.90 -3.70 -9.77
C MET A 58 -4.36 -4.20 -11.14
N SER A 59 -3.45 -4.56 -12.03
CA SER A 59 -3.77 -5.20 -13.30
C SER A 59 -4.25 -6.62 -13.03
N SER A 60 -5.56 -6.79 -12.81
CA SER A 60 -6.22 -8.11 -12.89
C SER A 60 -6.39 -8.55 -14.33
#